data_AF-A0A1S8NHG0-F1
#
_entry.id   AF-A0A1S8NHG0-F1
#
_cell.length_a   1.000
_cell.length_b   1.000
_cell.length_c   1.000
_cell.angle_alpha   90.00
_cell.angle_beta   90.00
_cell.angle_gamma   90.00
#
_symmetry.space_group_name_H-M   'P 1'
#
loop_
_entity.id
_entity.type
_entity.pdbx_description
1 polymer ?
#
loop_
_entity_poly.entity_id
_entity_poly.type
_entity_poly.pdbx_seq_one_letter_code
_entity_poly.pdbx_strand_id
1 'polypeptide(L)'
;MFESRCGVCCNNCERKEKVNCSGCINMKKPFWGGECEVKHCCEKNNYNHCGECTVFPCDMLSNMGVEEGFDPAPKIEQCRKWAMNNED
;
A
#
# COMPACT_ATOMS: atom_id res chain seq x y z
N MET A 1 3.22 9.02 -9.69
CA MET A 1 3.32 9.41 -8.25
C MET A 1 2.51 8.45 -7.38
N PHE A 2 3.05 7.96 -6.25
CA PHE A 2 2.41 7.01 -5.33
C PHE A 2 2.43 7.50 -3.88
N GLU A 3 1.49 7.05 -3.05
CA GLU A 3 1.34 7.56 -1.66
C GLU A 3 1.55 6.48 -0.58
N SER A 4 1.48 5.21 -0.97
CA SER A 4 1.75 4.07 -0.11
C SER A 4 2.24 2.89 -0.93
N ARG A 5 2.70 1.84 -0.24
CA ARG A 5 3.16 0.61 -0.91
C ARG A 5 1.99 -0.27 -1.39
N CYS A 6 0.81 -0.14 -0.78
CA CYS A 6 -0.31 -1.06 -0.96
C CYS A 6 -1.52 -0.47 -1.69
N GLY A 7 -1.48 0.76 -2.20
CA GLY A 7 -2.63 1.35 -2.92
C GLY A 7 -3.55 2.21 -2.05
N VAL A 8 -3.24 2.39 -0.77
CA VAL A 8 -3.96 3.36 0.08
C VAL A 8 -3.52 4.79 -0.27
N CYS A 9 -4.46 5.67 -0.60
CA CYS A 9 -4.21 7.10 -0.77
C CYS A 9 -4.05 7.76 0.61
N CYS A 10 -2.83 7.73 1.16
CA CYS A 10 -2.54 8.25 2.49
C CYS A 10 -2.80 9.76 2.64
N ASN A 11 -2.76 10.55 1.58
CA ASN A 11 -3.04 11.99 1.64
C ASN A 11 -4.54 12.27 1.85
N ASN A 12 -5.40 11.35 1.45
CA ASN A 12 -6.85 11.44 1.65
C ASN A 12 -7.34 10.64 2.87
N CYS A 13 -6.43 10.20 3.75
CA CYS A 13 -6.76 9.39 4.91
C CYS A 13 -7.04 10.27 6.14
N GLU A 14 -8.32 10.45 6.47
CA GLU A 14 -8.77 11.25 7.63
C GLU A 14 -8.29 10.71 8.99
N ARG A 15 -7.87 9.44 9.06
CA ARG A 15 -7.38 8.84 10.30
C ARG A 15 -5.91 9.19 10.57
N LYS A 16 -5.17 9.65 9.57
CA LYS A 16 -3.72 9.83 9.61
C LYS A 16 -3.27 10.67 10.82
N GLU A 17 -3.91 11.82 11.02
CA GLU A 17 -3.64 12.70 12.17
C GLU A 17 -4.11 12.09 13.48
N LYS A 18 -5.31 11.49 13.51
CA LYS A 18 -5.91 10.91 14.72
C LYS A 18 -5.05 9.80 15.34
N VAL A 19 -4.28 9.08 14.53
CA VAL A 19 -3.40 7.99 14.99
C VAL A 19 -1.91 8.32 14.90
N ASN A 20 -1.54 9.60 14.70
CA ASN A 20 -0.15 10.03 14.53
C ASN A 20 0.61 9.24 13.44
N CYS A 21 -0.07 8.86 12.37
CA CYS A 21 0.53 8.17 11.24
C CYS A 21 1.17 9.19 10.29
N SER A 22 2.46 9.04 9.94
CA SER A 22 3.11 9.90 8.94
C SER A 22 3.10 9.31 7.53
N GLY A 23 2.44 8.16 7.34
CA GLY A 23 2.29 7.45 6.07
C GLY A 23 3.34 6.36 5.88
N CYS A 24 2.96 5.31 5.14
CA CYS A 24 3.76 4.09 4.96
C CYS A 24 5.16 4.34 4.37
N ILE A 25 5.32 5.38 3.55
CA ILE A 25 6.59 5.73 2.91
C ILE A 25 7.58 6.33 3.92
N ASN A 26 7.08 7.05 4.92
CA ASN A 26 7.91 7.76 5.91
C ASN A 26 8.14 6.95 7.18
N MET A 27 7.17 6.09 7.55
CA MET A 27 7.24 5.31 8.77
C MET A 27 8.02 4.00 8.58
N LYS A 28 8.89 3.66 9.53
CA LYS A 28 9.54 2.34 9.55
C LYS A 28 8.55 1.21 9.79
N LYS A 29 7.61 1.42 10.73
CA LYS A 29 6.54 0.49 11.10
C LYS A 29 5.17 1.14 10.96
N PRO A 30 4.12 0.38 10.61
CA PRO A 30 2.74 0.84 10.70
C PRO A 30 2.36 1.39 12.07
N PHE A 31 1.32 2.23 12.10
CA PHE A 31 0.83 2.83 13.35
C PHE A 31 0.32 1.80 14.36
N TRP A 32 -0.11 0.61 13.90
CA TRP A 32 -0.58 -0.49 14.76
C TRP A 32 0.55 -1.35 15.35
N GLY A 33 1.83 -0.96 15.14
CA GLY A 33 2.99 -1.57 15.80
C GLY A 33 3.48 -2.90 15.22
N GLY A 34 2.66 -3.60 14.42
CA GLY A 34 3.03 -4.84 13.71
C GLY A 34 3.91 -4.60 12.47
N GLU A 35 4.09 -5.64 11.65
CA GLU A 35 4.72 -5.53 10.34
C GLU A 35 3.66 -5.47 9.23
N CYS A 36 3.93 -4.73 8.17
CA CYS A 36 3.09 -4.73 6.97
C CYS A 36 3.83 -5.52 5.89
N GLU A 37 3.33 -6.71 5.56
CA GLU A 37 3.98 -7.61 4.61
C GLU A 37 4.11 -6.99 3.22
N VAL A 38 3.08 -6.25 2.75
CA VAL A 38 3.13 -5.55 1.46
C VAL A 38 4.23 -4.49 1.44
N LYS A 39 4.41 -3.75 2.54
CA LYS A 39 5.48 -2.76 2.68
C LYS A 39 6.85 -3.45 2.62
N HIS A 40 7.03 -4.49 3.42
CA HIS A 40 8.27 -5.26 3.47
C HIS A 40 8.63 -5.81 2.09
N CYS A 41 7.66 -6.42 1.41
CA CYS A 41 7.83 -6.98 0.07
C CYS A 41 8.24 -5.91 -0.94
N CYS A 42 7.59 -4.75 -0.96
CA CYS A 42 7.94 -3.66 -1.87
C CYS A 42 9.36 -3.14 -1.60
N GLU A 43 9.72 -2.88 -0.34
CA GLU A 43 11.04 -2.37 0.03
C GLU A 43 12.15 -3.38 -0.28
N LYS A 44 11.92 -4.68 -0.02
CA LYS A 44 12.88 -5.74 -0.34
C LYS A 44 13.15 -5.88 -1.84
N ASN A 45 12.12 -5.68 -2.67
CA ASN A 45 12.23 -5.80 -4.14
C ASN A 45 12.52 -4.46 -4.83
N ASN A 46 12.74 -3.37 -4.07
CA ASN A 46 12.89 -2.01 -4.59
C ASN A 46 11.71 -1.54 -5.45
N TYR A 47 10.50 -1.97 -5.12
CA TYR A 47 9.27 -1.47 -5.74
C TYR A 47 8.74 -0.24 -5.01
N ASN A 48 8.27 0.73 -5.77
CA ASN A 48 7.58 1.90 -5.26
C ASN A 48 6.24 1.53 -4.62
N HIS A 49 5.50 0.65 -5.28
CA HIS A 49 4.22 0.13 -4.81
C HIS A 49 3.97 -1.25 -5.42
N CYS A 50 3.03 -1.98 -4.84
CA CYS A 50 2.74 -3.36 -5.25
C CYS A 50 2.30 -3.47 -6.73
N GLY A 51 1.76 -2.41 -7.31
CA GLY A 51 1.48 -2.32 -8.75
C GLY A 51 2.68 -2.55 -9.69
N GLU A 52 3.93 -2.40 -9.22
CA GLU A 52 5.13 -2.70 -10.00
C GLU A 52 5.55 -4.19 -9.93
N CYS A 53 4.84 -4.99 -9.13
CA CYS A 53 5.12 -6.41 -8.97
C CYS A 53 4.82 -7.17 -10.27
N THR A 54 5.71 -8.09 -10.66
CA THR A 54 5.57 -8.90 -11.88
C THR A 54 4.38 -9.85 -11.87
N VAL A 55 3.88 -10.21 -10.67
CA VAL A 55 2.72 -11.09 -10.46
C VAL A 55 1.51 -10.30 -9.98
N PHE A 56 1.43 -9.00 -10.30
CA PHE A 56 0.35 -8.13 -9.86
C PHE A 56 -1.00 -8.45 -10.54
N PRO A 57 -2.13 -8.50 -9.80
CA PRO A 57 -2.22 -8.40 -8.34
C PRO A 57 -1.77 -9.69 -7.65
N CYS A 58 -0.84 -9.59 -6.70
CA CYS A 58 -0.35 -10.75 -5.97
C CYS A 58 -1.30 -11.14 -4.84
N ASP A 59 -1.20 -12.38 -4.36
CA ASP A 59 -2.05 -12.89 -3.27
C ASP A 59 -1.93 -12.06 -1.99
N MET A 60 -0.73 -11.59 -1.66
CA MET A 60 -0.49 -10.78 -0.46
C MET A 60 -1.28 -9.46 -0.48
N LEU A 61 -1.32 -8.77 -1.62
CA LEU A 61 -2.14 -7.57 -1.77
C LEU A 61 -3.63 -7.93 -1.82
N SER A 62 -3.98 -9.00 -2.55
CA SER A 62 -5.36 -9.43 -2.78
C SER A 62 -6.07 -9.92 -1.53
N ASN A 63 -5.32 -10.34 -0.51
CA ASN A 63 -5.89 -10.76 0.78
C ASN A 63 -5.75 -9.68 1.87
N MET A 64 -5.19 -8.51 1.57
CA MET A 64 -4.87 -7.49 2.58
C MET A 64 -6.13 -6.90 3.26
N GLY A 65 -6.42 -7.39 4.47
CA GLY A 65 -7.53 -6.95 5.31
C GLY A 65 -8.83 -7.72 5.10
N VAL A 66 -8.82 -8.77 4.27
CA VAL A 66 -10.01 -9.60 4.00
C VAL A 66 -10.52 -10.27 5.29
N GLU A 67 -9.63 -10.80 6.12
CA GLU A 67 -9.99 -11.41 7.42
C GLU A 67 -10.64 -10.40 8.39
N GLU A 68 -10.30 -9.12 8.26
CA GLU A 68 -10.87 -8.02 9.05
C GLU A 68 -12.13 -7.41 8.40
N GLY A 69 -12.61 -7.98 7.30
CA GLY A 69 -13.82 -7.55 6.59
C GLY A 69 -13.62 -6.38 5.61
N PHE A 70 -12.38 -6.05 5.24
CA PHE A 70 -12.08 -5.00 4.26
C PHE A 70 -12.05 -5.53 2.82
N ASP A 71 -12.56 -4.72 1.89
CA ASP A 71 -12.45 -4.98 0.46
C ASP A 71 -11.03 -4.60 -0.06
N PRO A 72 -10.27 -5.54 -0.66
CA PRO A 72 -8.97 -5.26 -1.26
C PRO A 72 -9.05 -4.59 -2.64
N ALA A 73 -10.19 -4.65 -3.34
CA ALA A 73 -10.32 -4.17 -4.71
C ALA A 73 -9.95 -2.68 -4.91
N PRO A 74 -10.35 -1.74 -4.01
CA PRO A 74 -9.97 -0.33 -4.15
C PRO A 74 -8.45 -0.12 -4.11
N LYS A 75 -7.74 -0.89 -3.28
CA LYS A 75 -6.28 -0.84 -3.15
C LYS A 75 -5.59 -1.36 -4.42
N ILE A 76 -6.08 -2.48 -4.94
CA ILE A 76 -5.59 -3.08 -6.19
C ILE A 76 -5.77 -2.09 -7.34
N GLU A 77 -6.96 -1.52 -7.49
CA GLU A 77 -7.25 -0.57 -8.56
C GLU A 77 -6.37 0.68 -8.47
N GLN A 78 -6.11 1.18 -7.25
CA GLN A 78 -5.20 2.31 -7.08
C GLN A 78 -3.75 1.96 -7.44
N CYS A 79 -3.26 0.77 -7.08
CA CYS A 79 -1.96 0.29 -7.51
C CYS A 79 -1.85 0.17 -9.04
N ARG A 80 -2.92 -0.25 -9.72
CA ARG A 80 -2.99 -0.31 -11.19
C ARG A 80 -2.83 1.09 -11.80
N LYS A 81 -3.57 2.08 -11.29
CA LYS A 81 -3.46 3.48 -11.73
C LYS A 81 -2.05 4.04 -11.53
N TRP A 82 -1.42 3.78 -10.40
CA TRP A 82 -0.05 4.24 -10.16
C TRP A 82 0.95 3.59 -11.12
N ALA A 83 0.81 2.30 -11.41
CA ALA A 83 1.67 1.62 -12.38
C ALA A 83 1.54 2.19 -13.81
N MET A 84 0.33 2.59 -14.21
CA MET A 84 0.08 3.21 -15.51
C MET A 84 0.60 4.65 -15.60
N ASN A 85 0.61 5.38 -14.47
CA ASN A 85 1.03 6.78 -14.40
C ASN A 85 2.53 6.95 -14.04
N ASN A 86 3.36 5.94 -14.33
CA ASN A 86 4.82 6.00 -14.20
C ASN A 86 5.52 6.40 -15.52
N GLU A 87 4.76 6.79 -16.55
CA GLU A 87 5.25 7.45 -17.76
C GLU A 87 5.09 8.97 -17.64
N ASP A 88 6.08 9.64 -17.03
CA ASP A 88 6.37 11.07 -17.21
C ASP A 88 7.89 11.30 -17.07
#